data_AF-A0A6A6P7T4-F1
#
_entry.id   AF-A0A6A6P7T4-F1
#
_cell.length_a   1.000
_cell.length_b   1.000
_cell.length_c   1.000
_cell.angle_alpha   90.00
_cell.angle_beta   90.00
_cell.angle_gamma   90.00
#
_symmetry.space_group_name_H-M   'P 1'
#
loop_
_entity.id
_entity.type
_entity.pdbx_description
1 polymer ?
#
loop_
_entity_poly.entity_id
_entity_poly.type
_entity_poly.pdbx_seq_one_letter_code
_entity_poly.pdbx_strand_id
1 'polypeptide(L)'
;MHEKVQLERLLDGLLGHDWLRVLGVTGVTDSEKKAYEPKRDYFIREVRALVDKFRVWKEEEKRMRGSGQKAGKGAPRYSKKGSKDTERDDDEEEEEAVDKQPPPSAERGDPRSSPPSHAAPPPPPPAARASRPEPAAPFTSFFKEPHRRDLAMGRTRHGSRTAYAFGHPVPDVPEKEFGLPDEWITPEALRDAARRRRRQKRE
;
A
#
# COMPACT_ATOMS: atom_id res chain seq x y z
N MET A 1 11.45 -4.54 8.18
CA MET A 1 12.59 -4.91 7.30
C MET A 1 12.21 -4.93 5.82
N HIS A 2 10.99 -5.30 5.44
CA HIS A 2 10.56 -5.40 4.04
C HIS A 2 10.69 -4.09 3.23
N GLU A 3 10.38 -2.93 3.83
CA GLU A 3 10.46 -1.64 3.13
C GLU A 3 11.89 -1.22 2.77
N LYS A 4 12.86 -1.41 3.69
CA LYS A 4 14.28 -1.16 3.39
C LYS A 4 14.75 -2.02 2.21
N VAL A 5 14.38 -3.30 2.21
CA VAL A 5 14.76 -4.24 1.14
C VAL A 5 14.10 -3.85 -0.19
N GLN A 6 12.85 -3.38 -0.17
CA GLN A 6 12.17 -2.86 -1.37
C GLN A 6 12.87 -1.61 -1.91
N LEU A 7 13.28 -0.67 -1.06
CA LEU A 7 14.01 0.52 -1.48
C LEU A 7 15.40 0.20 -2.01
N GLU A 8 16.11 -0.76 -1.42
CA GLU A 8 17.41 -1.23 -1.92
C GLU A 8 17.27 -1.91 -3.29
N ARG A 9 16.25 -2.76 -3.48
CA ARG A 9 15.92 -3.35 -4.79
C ARG A 9 15.52 -2.30 -5.83
N LEU A 10 14.77 -1.29 -5.42
CA LEU A 10 14.37 -0.17 -6.29
C LEU A 10 15.59 0.65 -6.72
N LEU A 11 16.51 0.93 -5.79
CA LEU A 11 17.74 1.65 -6.08
C LEU A 11 18.62 0.86 -7.06
N ASP A 12 18.73 -0.44 -6.87
CA ASP A 12 19.50 -1.33 -7.75
C ASP A 12 18.88 -1.36 -9.16
N GLY A 13 17.56 -1.47 -9.25
CA GLY A 13 16.83 -1.39 -10.52
C GLY A 13 16.97 -0.03 -11.22
N LEU A 14 16.98 1.07 -10.47
CA LEU A 14 17.19 2.42 -11.01
C LEU A 14 18.64 2.65 -11.45
N LEU A 15 19.63 1.99 -10.84
CA LEU A 15 21.03 2.07 -11.23
C LEU A 15 21.38 1.14 -12.41
N GLY A 16 20.58 0.07 -12.59
CA GLY A 16 20.73 -0.90 -13.66
C GLY A 16 20.44 -0.37 -15.07
N HIS A 17 20.53 -1.28 -16.05
CA HIS A 17 20.38 -0.99 -17.48
C HIS A 17 18.94 -0.61 -17.86
N ASP A 18 17.95 -1.26 -17.22
CA ASP A 18 16.51 -1.17 -17.51
C ASP A 18 15.74 -0.28 -16.53
N TRP A 19 16.37 0.82 -16.11
CA TRP A 19 15.76 1.78 -15.17
C TRP A 19 14.46 2.43 -15.70
N LEU A 20 14.24 2.43 -17.02
CA LEU A 20 12.98 2.88 -17.62
C LEU A 20 11.79 1.99 -17.22
N ARG A 21 12.00 0.66 -17.19
CA ARG A 21 10.96 -0.28 -16.77
C ARG A 21 10.62 -0.11 -15.29
N VAL A 22 11.62 0.21 -14.48
CA VAL A 22 11.45 0.52 -13.05
C VAL A 22 10.65 1.81 -12.84
N LEU A 23 10.81 2.80 -13.72
CA LEU A 23 9.98 4.00 -13.77
C LEU A 23 8.62 3.79 -14.46
N GLY A 24 8.32 2.59 -14.96
CA GLY A 24 7.08 2.28 -15.68
C GLY A 24 7.00 2.85 -17.10
N VAL A 25 8.13 3.25 -17.67
CA VAL A 25 8.23 3.82 -19.02
C VAL A 25 8.59 2.71 -20.02
N THR A 26 7.71 2.43 -20.98
CA THR A 26 7.87 1.38 -22.00
C THR A 26 7.75 1.93 -23.42
N GLY A 27 8.51 1.37 -24.37
CA GLY A 27 8.43 1.74 -25.80
C GLY A 27 9.26 2.96 -26.20
N VAL A 28 10.24 3.33 -25.37
CA VAL A 28 11.08 4.52 -25.54
C VAL A 28 12.38 4.15 -26.27
N THR A 29 12.77 4.93 -27.28
CA THR A 29 14.03 4.74 -28.02
C THR A 29 15.23 5.29 -27.25
N ASP A 30 16.45 4.85 -27.57
CA ASP A 30 17.68 5.32 -26.88
C ASP A 30 17.88 6.85 -26.92
N SER A 31 17.34 7.53 -27.94
CA SER A 31 17.32 9.00 -28.04
C SER A 31 16.45 9.66 -26.97
N GLU A 32 15.30 9.06 -26.67
CA GLU A 32 14.34 9.55 -25.69
C GLU A 32 14.74 9.14 -24.25
N LYS A 33 15.49 8.04 -24.10
CA LYS A 33 16.06 7.59 -22.81
C LYS A 33 16.82 8.71 -22.10
N LYS A 34 17.59 9.52 -22.83
CA LYS A 34 18.33 10.66 -22.29
C LYS A 34 17.45 11.74 -21.67
N ALA A 35 16.24 11.94 -22.19
CA ALA A 35 15.31 12.93 -21.65
C ALA A 35 14.79 12.54 -20.25
N TYR A 36 14.87 11.25 -19.89
CA TYR A 36 14.45 10.75 -18.58
C TYR A 36 15.61 10.66 -17.56
N GLU A 37 16.87 10.87 -17.97
CA GLU A 37 18.03 10.83 -17.07
C GLU A 37 17.90 11.83 -15.89
N PRO A 38 17.46 13.08 -16.09
CA PRO A 38 17.29 14.01 -14.97
C PRO A 38 16.24 13.53 -13.95
N LYS A 39 15.18 12.86 -14.43
CA LYS A 39 14.13 12.29 -13.57
C LYS A 39 14.65 11.06 -12.82
N ARG A 40 15.45 10.23 -13.48
CA ARG A 40 16.15 9.08 -12.88
C ARG A 40 17.06 9.54 -11.74
N ASP A 41 17.88 10.55 -11.98
CA ASP A 41 18.83 11.07 -10.99
C ASP A 41 18.14 11.64 -9.77
N TYR A 42 17.04 12.38 -9.98
CA TYR A 42 16.20 12.86 -8.89
C TYR A 42 15.65 11.69 -8.05
N PHE A 43 15.11 10.66 -8.70
CA PHE A 43 14.59 9.47 -8.03
C PHE A 43 15.67 8.72 -7.25
N ILE A 44 16.84 8.51 -7.85
CA ILE A 44 17.99 7.87 -7.20
C ILE A 44 18.38 8.63 -5.94
N ARG A 45 18.43 9.97 -6.00
CA ARG A 45 18.77 10.81 -4.85
C ARG A 45 17.78 10.65 -3.70
N GLU A 46 16.48 10.70 -3.98
CA GLU A 46 15.45 10.54 -2.95
C GLU A 46 15.45 9.14 -2.33
N VAL A 47 15.54 8.09 -3.16
CA VAL A 47 15.59 6.70 -2.68
C VAL A 47 16.84 6.46 -1.81
N ARG A 48 18.01 7.00 -2.21
CA ARG A 48 19.23 6.95 -1.38
C ARG A 48 19.03 7.64 -0.03
N ALA A 49 18.46 8.85 -0.03
CA ALA A 49 18.18 9.58 1.20
C ALA A 49 17.22 8.82 2.14
N LEU A 50 16.24 8.10 1.59
CA LEU A 50 15.37 7.23 2.38
C LEU A 50 16.14 6.04 2.97
N VAL A 51 16.97 5.35 2.17
CA VAL A 51 17.79 4.22 2.65
C VAL A 51 18.74 4.66 3.76
N ASP A 52 19.35 5.84 3.63
CA ASP A 52 20.24 6.39 4.66
C ASP A 52 19.51 6.72 5.96
N LYS A 53 18.26 7.22 5.89
CA LYS A 53 17.42 7.39 7.09
C LYS A 53 17.19 6.06 7.82
N PHE A 54 16.97 4.96 7.11
CA PHE A 54 16.85 3.64 7.74
C PHE A 54 18.17 3.17 8.38
N ARG A 55 19.32 3.55 7.85
CA ARG A 55 20.64 3.25 8.45
C ARG A 55 20.82 4.02 9.75
N VAL A 56 20.61 5.34 9.71
CA VAL A 56 20.69 6.22 10.90
C VAL A 56 19.70 5.75 11.97
N TRP A 57 18.47 5.42 11.59
CA TRP A 57 17.48 4.90 12.54
C TRP A 57 17.93 3.55 13.13
N LYS A 58 18.43 2.61 12.33
CA LYS A 58 18.94 1.34 12.88
C LYS A 58 20.09 1.54 13.87
N GLU A 59 21.01 2.47 13.58
CA GLU A 59 22.10 2.82 14.48
C GLU A 59 21.60 3.48 15.77
N GLU A 60 20.62 4.37 15.65
CA GLU A 60 19.99 5.06 16.79
C GLU A 60 19.18 4.08 17.67
N GLU A 61 18.45 3.12 17.07
CA GLU A 61 17.75 2.06 17.81
C GLU A 61 18.74 1.15 18.56
N LYS A 62 19.88 0.84 17.93
CA LYS A 62 20.98 0.10 18.57
C LYS A 62 21.61 0.91 19.72
N ARG A 63 21.73 2.23 19.57
CA ARG A 63 22.22 3.15 20.62
C ARG A 63 21.27 3.23 21.81
N MET A 64 19.96 3.27 21.56
CA MET A 64 18.92 3.28 22.61
C MET A 64 18.77 1.94 23.33
N ARG A 65 18.99 0.80 22.63
CA ARG A 65 19.03 -0.52 23.27
C ARG A 65 20.34 -0.77 24.02
N GLY A 66 21.45 -0.22 23.55
CA GLY A 66 22.77 -0.33 24.19
C GLY A 66 22.88 0.40 25.53
N SER A 67 22.17 1.51 25.72
CA SER A 67 22.08 2.19 27.02
C SER A 67 21.12 1.47 27.99
N GLY A 68 19.99 0.95 27.51
CA GLY A 68 19.04 0.17 28.31
C GLY A 68 19.60 -1.17 28.81
N GLN A 69 20.51 -1.80 28.05
CA GLN A 69 21.12 -3.08 28.45
C GLN A 69 22.43 -2.92 29.26
N LYS A 70 22.96 -1.69 29.40
CA LYS A 70 24.11 -1.39 30.28
C LYS A 70 23.73 -0.98 31.70
N ALA A 71 22.46 -0.73 32.00
CA ALA A 71 21.98 -0.40 33.35
C ALA A 71 21.53 -1.62 34.20
N GLY A 72 21.63 -2.85 33.68
CA GLY A 72 21.16 -4.07 34.34
C GLY A 72 22.22 -5.15 34.63
N LYS A 73 23.52 -4.85 34.47
CA LYS A 73 24.61 -5.81 34.76
C LYS A 73 25.41 -5.33 35.97
N GLY A 74 24.80 -5.44 37.15
CA GLY A 74 25.41 -5.08 38.43
C GLY A 74 24.76 -5.82 39.60
N ALA A 75 24.86 -7.16 39.63
CA ALA A 75 24.64 -7.97 40.84
C ALA A 75 25.46 -9.27 40.75
N PRO A 76 26.01 -9.78 41.87
CA PRO A 76 27.20 -10.64 41.88
C PRO A 76 26.93 -12.12 41.56
N ARG A 77 28.06 -12.77 41.28
CA ARG A 77 28.27 -14.12 40.73
C ARG A 77 27.89 -15.21 41.74
N TYR A 78 27.15 -16.24 41.28
CA TYR A 78 27.27 -17.60 41.83
C TYR A 78 27.58 -18.57 40.69
N SER A 79 28.59 -19.40 40.93
CA SER A 79 29.22 -20.34 40.00
C SER A 79 28.32 -21.54 39.67
N LYS A 80 28.25 -21.93 38.38
CA LYS A 80 28.32 -23.35 38.02
C LYS A 80 28.95 -23.52 36.63
N LYS A 81 29.97 -24.38 36.63
CA LYS A 81 30.93 -24.71 35.58
C LYS A 81 30.40 -25.92 34.78
N GLY A 82 30.64 -25.96 33.47
CA GLY A 82 30.42 -27.13 32.59
C GLY A 82 30.23 -26.66 31.14
N SER A 83 31.30 -26.55 30.34
CA SER A 83 31.83 -27.59 29.45
C SER A 83 30.85 -27.96 28.33
N LYS A 84 31.16 -27.60 27.08
CA LYS A 84 31.48 -28.55 26.00
C LYS A 84 31.54 -27.86 24.63
N ASP A 85 32.65 -28.11 23.97
CA ASP A 85 33.04 -27.88 22.58
C ASP A 85 32.31 -28.83 21.61
N THR A 86 31.88 -28.37 20.43
CA THR A 86 31.62 -29.08 19.14
C THR A 86 30.91 -28.11 18.18
N GLU A 87 31.57 -27.65 17.10
CA GLU A 87 31.61 -28.24 15.76
C GLU A 87 30.25 -28.30 15.01
N ARG A 88 30.26 -27.67 13.82
CA ARG A 88 29.72 -28.17 12.54
C ARG A 88 28.21 -28.15 12.28
N ASP A 89 27.82 -27.26 11.36
CA ASP A 89 26.70 -27.34 10.39
C ASP A 89 27.34 -26.79 9.08
N ASP A 90 27.52 -27.43 7.92
CA ASP A 90 26.85 -28.55 7.22
C ASP A 90 25.34 -28.34 7.04
N ASP A 91 25.00 -27.37 6.19
CA ASP A 91 23.70 -27.28 5.53
C ASP A 91 23.94 -27.33 4.02
N GLU A 92 23.74 -28.54 3.48
CA GLU A 92 23.51 -28.84 2.08
C GLU A 92 22.08 -28.43 1.73
N GLU A 93 21.88 -27.51 0.78
CA GLU A 93 20.60 -27.38 0.09
C GLU A 93 20.82 -27.53 -1.42
N GLU A 94 20.39 -28.70 -1.88
CA GLU A 94 20.27 -29.15 -3.25
C GLU A 94 19.04 -28.49 -3.91
N GLU A 95 19.25 -28.00 -5.14
CA GLU A 95 18.37 -27.95 -6.32
C GLU A 95 16.85 -27.76 -6.11
N GLU A 96 16.26 -26.72 -6.73
CA GLU A 96 15.28 -26.92 -7.83
C GLU A 96 14.76 -25.61 -8.45
N ALA A 97 14.52 -25.73 -9.76
CA ALA A 97 13.63 -24.94 -10.63
C ALA A 97 14.00 -23.49 -10.99
N VAL A 98 14.79 -23.39 -12.07
CA VAL A 98 14.85 -22.22 -12.97
C VAL A 98 13.90 -22.45 -14.17
N ASP A 99 13.16 -21.39 -14.51
CA ASP A 99 12.60 -21.05 -15.82
C ASP A 99 11.23 -21.64 -16.24
N LYS A 100 10.23 -20.76 -16.36
CA LYS A 100 9.83 -20.19 -17.66
C LYS A 100 8.71 -19.15 -17.51
N GLN A 101 8.99 -17.94 -17.99
CA GLN A 101 8.02 -16.88 -18.24
C GLN A 101 7.34 -17.03 -19.63
N PRO A 102 6.22 -16.30 -19.87
CA PRO A 102 5.21 -16.48 -20.96
C PRO A 102 5.63 -15.70 -22.24
N PRO A 103 4.80 -15.27 -23.24
CA PRO A 103 3.32 -15.27 -23.52
C PRO A 103 3.03 -15.59 -25.04
N PRO A 104 2.10 -14.99 -25.84
CA PRO A 104 0.87 -14.19 -25.62
C PRO A 104 -0.37 -14.53 -26.52
N SER A 105 -1.50 -13.84 -26.24
CA SER A 105 -2.55 -13.33 -27.15
C SER A 105 -3.33 -14.25 -28.10
N ALA A 106 -4.67 -14.18 -28.06
CA ALA A 106 -5.45 -13.36 -29.00
C ALA A 106 -6.98 -13.64 -28.94
N GLU A 107 -7.71 -12.53 -29.01
CA GLU A 107 -9.11 -12.29 -29.36
C GLU A 107 -9.93 -13.40 -30.02
N ARG A 108 -11.19 -13.58 -29.56
CA ARG A 108 -12.45 -13.72 -30.32
C ARG A 108 -13.58 -13.27 -29.37
N GLY A 109 -14.54 -12.41 -29.65
CA GLY A 109 -15.19 -12.05 -30.91
C GLY A 109 -16.68 -12.43 -30.82
N ASP A 110 -17.48 -11.66 -30.08
CA ASP A 110 -18.92 -11.48 -30.35
C ASP A 110 -19.06 -10.42 -31.47
N PRO A 111 -20.13 -10.34 -32.29
CA PRO A 111 -21.48 -10.89 -32.08
C PRO A 111 -22.07 -11.60 -33.32
N ARG A 112 -23.10 -12.44 -33.14
CA ARG A 112 -23.98 -12.85 -34.26
C ARG A 112 -25.44 -12.56 -33.98
N SER A 113 -25.88 -11.49 -34.65
CA SER A 113 -27.25 -11.19 -35.01
C SER A 113 -27.85 -12.30 -35.89
N SER A 114 -29.14 -12.61 -35.69
CA SER A 114 -29.99 -13.27 -36.68
C SER A 114 -31.48 -12.94 -36.42
N PRO A 115 -32.33 -12.97 -37.46
CA PRO A 115 -33.34 -11.93 -37.76
C PRO A 115 -34.80 -12.36 -37.44
N PRO A 116 -35.82 -11.49 -37.66
CA PRO A 116 -37.18 -11.74 -37.21
C PRO A 116 -37.94 -12.63 -38.20
N SER A 117 -38.64 -13.64 -37.68
CA SER A 117 -39.60 -14.44 -38.44
C SER A 117 -41.02 -13.91 -38.20
N HIS A 118 -41.72 -13.66 -39.31
CA HIS A 118 -43.06 -13.09 -39.36
C HIS A 118 -44.16 -14.11 -39.01
N ALA A 119 -45.06 -13.66 -38.14
CA ALA A 119 -46.53 -13.78 -38.16
C ALA A 119 -47.25 -15.15 -38.16
N ALA A 120 -47.94 -15.40 -37.05
CA ALA A 120 -49.37 -15.75 -37.06
C ALA A 120 -50.07 -14.98 -35.92
N PRO A 121 -51.30 -14.46 -36.08
CA PRO A 121 -52.00 -13.76 -35.00
C PRO A 121 -52.46 -14.75 -33.91
N PRO A 122 -52.33 -14.41 -32.61
CA PRO A 122 -52.86 -15.25 -31.55
C PRO A 122 -54.40 -15.19 -31.48
N PRO A 123 -55.08 -16.27 -31.04
CA PRO A 123 -56.53 -16.28 -30.85
C PRO A 123 -56.94 -15.31 -29.70
N PRO A 124 -58.19 -14.82 -29.70
CA PRO A 124 -58.66 -13.90 -28.66
C PRO A 124 -58.64 -14.57 -27.28
N PRO A 125 -58.34 -13.82 -26.20
CA PRO A 125 -58.23 -14.39 -24.86
C PRO A 125 -59.60 -14.84 -24.33
N PRO A 126 -59.69 -15.99 -23.63
CA PRO A 126 -60.91 -16.35 -22.91
C PRO A 126 -61.18 -15.34 -21.80
N ALA A 127 -62.47 -15.02 -21.62
CA ALA A 127 -63.01 -14.07 -20.66
C ALA A 127 -62.30 -14.13 -19.30
N ALA A 128 -62.00 -12.94 -18.77
CA ALA A 128 -61.34 -12.69 -17.51
C ALA A 128 -61.87 -13.59 -16.38
N ARG A 129 -61.14 -14.68 -16.10
CA ARG A 129 -61.20 -15.31 -14.79
C ARG A 129 -60.55 -14.32 -13.84
N ALA A 130 -61.34 -13.77 -12.92
CA ALA A 130 -60.85 -12.93 -11.84
C ALA A 130 -59.66 -13.61 -11.16
N SER A 131 -58.45 -13.16 -11.48
CA SER A 131 -57.24 -13.67 -10.87
C SER A 131 -57.23 -13.19 -9.43
N ARG A 132 -57.34 -14.14 -8.51
CA ARG A 132 -57.12 -13.96 -7.07
C ARG A 132 -55.88 -13.08 -6.87
N PRO A 133 -55.89 -12.07 -5.99
CA PRO A 133 -54.71 -11.26 -5.75
C PRO A 133 -53.60 -12.19 -5.25
N GLU A 134 -52.52 -12.31 -6.04
CA GLU A 134 -51.34 -13.03 -5.60
C GLU A 134 -50.84 -12.38 -4.30
N PRO A 135 -50.50 -13.17 -3.26
CA PRO A 135 -49.91 -12.59 -2.06
C PRO A 135 -48.62 -11.89 -2.49
N ALA A 136 -48.50 -10.60 -2.17
CA ALA A 136 -47.34 -9.80 -2.54
C ALA A 136 -46.08 -10.60 -2.18
N ALA A 137 -45.28 -10.93 -3.20
CA ALA A 137 -44.03 -11.66 -3.00
C ALA A 137 -43.26 -10.93 -1.88
N PRO A 138 -42.71 -11.66 -0.89
CA PRO A 138 -42.04 -11.01 0.23
C PRO A 138 -40.94 -10.11 -0.32
N PHE A 139 -40.84 -8.89 0.19
CA PHE A 139 -39.78 -7.98 -0.21
C PHE A 139 -38.44 -8.62 0.23
N THR A 140 -37.72 -9.23 -0.72
CA THR A 140 -36.48 -9.95 -0.42
C THR A 140 -35.25 -9.05 -0.57
N SER A 141 -35.33 -8.00 -1.39
CA SER A 141 -34.27 -7.01 -1.51
C SER A 141 -34.79 -5.63 -1.94
N PHE A 142 -34.14 -4.57 -1.44
CA PHE A 142 -34.39 -3.18 -1.85
C PHE A 142 -33.96 -2.87 -3.29
N PHE A 143 -33.11 -3.72 -3.87
CA PHE A 143 -32.63 -3.56 -5.24
C PHE A 143 -33.48 -4.39 -6.21
N LYS A 144 -33.89 -3.77 -7.31
CA LYS A 144 -34.63 -4.42 -8.41
C LYS A 144 -33.80 -5.50 -9.11
N GLU A 145 -32.48 -5.31 -9.17
CA GLU A 145 -31.56 -6.17 -9.93
C GLU A 145 -30.62 -6.94 -9.01
N PRO A 146 -30.36 -8.24 -9.27
CA PRO A 146 -29.50 -9.07 -8.43
C PRO A 146 -28.06 -8.56 -8.29
N HIS A 147 -27.45 -8.11 -9.39
CA HIS A 147 -26.06 -7.66 -9.37
C HIS A 147 -25.86 -6.40 -8.49
N ARG A 148 -26.86 -5.50 -8.42
CA ARG A 148 -26.82 -4.33 -7.53
C ARG A 148 -26.93 -4.73 -6.06
N ARG A 149 -27.73 -5.76 -5.77
CA ARG A 149 -27.80 -6.37 -4.43
C ARG A 149 -26.43 -6.90 -4.02
N ASP A 150 -25.78 -7.66 -4.88
CA ASP A 150 -24.47 -8.26 -4.58
C ASP A 150 -23.36 -7.22 -4.37
N LEU A 151 -23.38 -6.12 -5.14
CA LEU A 151 -22.49 -4.97 -4.95
C LEU A 151 -22.72 -4.25 -3.61
N ALA A 152 -23.98 -4.00 -3.24
CA ALA A 152 -24.32 -3.36 -1.97
C ALA A 152 -23.95 -4.22 -0.75
N MET A 153 -24.05 -5.54 -0.89
CA MET A 153 -23.65 -6.52 0.12
C MET A 153 -22.12 -6.63 0.28
N GLY A 154 -21.32 -5.85 -0.47
CA GLY A 154 -19.94 -5.56 -0.13
C GLY A 154 -18.95 -6.70 -0.30
N ARG A 155 -19.26 -7.74 -1.10
CA ARG A 155 -18.34 -8.87 -1.33
C ARG A 155 -17.03 -8.45 -2.02
N THR A 156 -16.99 -7.28 -2.67
CA THR A 156 -15.85 -6.77 -3.45
C THR A 156 -15.40 -5.38 -2.97
N ARG A 157 -15.12 -5.22 -1.67
CA ARG A 157 -14.51 -3.97 -1.18
C ARG A 157 -12.99 -4.03 -1.30
N HIS A 158 -12.46 -3.51 -2.40
CA HIS A 158 -11.03 -3.27 -2.59
C HIS A 158 -10.46 -2.09 -1.75
N GLY A 159 -11.23 -1.52 -0.82
CA GLY A 159 -10.84 -0.33 -0.04
C GLY A 159 -11.16 -0.36 1.46
N SER A 160 -11.53 -1.51 2.04
CA SER A 160 -12.05 -1.58 3.42
C SER A 160 -11.01 -1.96 4.49
N ARG A 161 -9.71 -1.72 4.27
CA ARG A 161 -8.76 -1.85 5.37
C ARG A 161 -8.89 -0.59 6.23
N THR A 162 -9.77 -0.66 7.22
CA THR A 162 -9.88 0.36 8.26
C THR A 162 -8.49 0.59 8.84
N ALA A 163 -7.98 1.81 8.71
CA ALA A 163 -6.72 2.17 9.34
C ALA A 163 -6.94 2.17 10.86
N TYR A 164 -6.03 1.58 11.62
CA TYR A 164 -6.07 1.58 13.08
C TYR A 164 -4.89 2.37 13.63
N ALA A 165 -5.15 3.20 14.63
CA ALA A 165 -4.15 3.87 15.45
C ALA A 165 -4.48 3.61 16.92
N PHE A 166 -3.48 3.18 17.70
CA PHE A 166 -3.65 2.85 19.12
C PHE A 166 -4.76 1.83 19.43
N GLY A 167 -5.00 0.87 18.51
CA GLY A 167 -6.05 -0.14 18.66
C GLY A 167 -7.46 0.35 18.33
N HIS A 168 -7.63 1.61 17.92
CA HIS A 168 -8.89 2.20 17.51
C HIS A 168 -8.90 2.54 16.02
N PRO A 169 -10.04 2.48 15.32
CA PRO A 169 -10.14 2.91 13.94
C PRO A 169 -9.83 4.40 13.83
N VAL A 170 -9.00 4.77 12.87
CA VAL A 170 -8.68 6.17 12.57
C VAL A 170 -9.96 6.84 12.05
N PRO A 171 -10.43 7.92 12.70
CA PRO A 171 -11.60 8.65 12.23
C PRO A 171 -11.28 9.44 10.96
N ASP A 172 -12.29 9.66 10.13
CA ASP A 172 -12.19 10.54 8.97
C ASP A 172 -12.14 12.00 9.46
N VAL A 173 -10.93 12.56 9.56
CA VAL A 173 -10.71 13.96 9.94
C VAL A 173 -10.80 14.85 8.69
N PRO A 174 -11.59 15.94 8.72
CA PRO A 174 -11.64 16.89 7.61
C PRO A 174 -10.31 17.65 7.50
N GLU A 175 -9.94 18.02 6.29
CA GLU A 175 -8.77 18.87 6.05
C GLU A 175 -8.95 20.23 6.74
N LYS A 176 -8.07 20.54 7.69
CA LYS A 176 -8.06 21.80 8.45
C LYS A 176 -6.62 22.27 8.60
N GLU A 177 -6.38 23.55 8.38
CA GLU A 177 -5.07 24.15 8.65
C GLU A 177 -4.71 24.05 10.13
N PHE A 178 -3.44 23.74 10.40
CA PHE A 178 -2.95 23.66 11.76
C PHE A 178 -2.87 25.05 12.39
N GLY A 179 -3.67 25.27 13.44
CA GLY A 179 -3.60 26.44 14.31
C GLY A 179 -3.18 26.02 15.71
N LEU A 180 -2.32 26.83 16.35
CA LEU A 180 -2.01 26.63 17.75
C LEU A 180 -3.25 26.93 18.60
N PRO A 181 -3.49 26.18 19.69
CA PRO A 181 -4.52 26.52 20.67
C PRO A 181 -4.29 27.93 21.23
N ASP A 182 -5.39 28.67 21.46
CA ASP A 182 -5.34 30.07 21.93
C ASP A 182 -4.61 30.22 23.27
N GLU A 183 -4.68 29.20 24.12
CA GLU A 183 -3.98 29.13 25.40
C GLU A 183 -2.45 29.23 25.26
N TRP A 184 -1.91 28.83 24.11
CA TRP A 184 -0.48 28.83 23.83
C TRP A 184 -0.02 30.07 23.05
N ILE A 185 -0.97 30.90 22.59
CA ILE A 185 -0.71 32.18 21.95
C ILE A 185 -0.56 33.25 23.05
N THR A 186 0.40 33.04 23.95
CA THR A 186 0.68 34.02 25.00
C THR A 186 1.42 35.23 24.39
N PRO A 187 1.14 36.46 24.88
CA PRO A 187 1.83 37.65 24.39
C PRO A 187 3.34 37.59 24.63
N GLU A 188 3.77 36.84 25.64
CA GLU A 188 5.18 36.57 25.91
C GLU A 188 5.82 35.67 24.85
N ALA A 189 5.17 34.56 24.50
CA ALA A 189 5.65 33.63 23.46
C ALA A 189 5.82 34.34 22.11
N LEU A 190 4.90 35.25 21.77
CA LEU A 190 4.99 36.07 20.55
C LEU A 190 6.20 37.02 20.58
N ARG A 191 6.46 37.68 21.71
CA ARG A 191 7.63 38.56 21.87
C ARG A 191 8.94 37.78 21.77
N ASP A 192 9.01 36.59 22.35
CA ASP A 192 10.21 35.77 22.32
C ASP A 192 10.48 35.16 20.94
N ALA A 193 9.42 34.74 20.25
CA ALA A 193 9.51 34.36 18.84
C ALA A 193 10.05 35.52 17.98
N ALA A 194 9.54 36.74 18.18
CA ALA A 194 10.00 37.93 17.48
C ALA A 194 11.48 38.25 17.80
N ARG A 195 11.90 38.16 19.07
CA ARG A 195 13.29 38.34 19.48
C ARG A 195 14.22 37.33 18.82
N ARG A 196 13.86 36.04 18.84
CA ARG A 196 14.62 34.96 18.20
C ARG A 196 14.74 35.18 16.69
N ARG A 197 13.66 35.59 16.02
CA ARG A 197 13.68 35.92 14.58
C ARG A 197 14.61 37.10 14.26
N ARG A 198 14.70 38.11 15.14
CA ARG A 198 15.64 39.24 14.99
C ARG A 198 17.09 38.80 15.18
N ARG A 199 17.37 37.87 16.10
CA ARG A 199 18.72 37.32 16.31
C ARG A 199 19.20 36.52 15.10
N GLN A 200 18.36 35.62 14.59
CA GLN A 200 18.68 34.82 13.39
C GLN A 200 18.92 35.64 12.13
N LYS A 201 18.39 36.86 12.04
CA LYS A 201 18.67 37.77 10.91
C LYS A 201 20.00 38.52 11.03
N ARG A 202 20.63 38.49 12.21
CA ARG A 202 21.90 39.18 12.48
C ARG A 202 23.10 38.24 12.33
N GLU A 203 22.88 36.93 12.42
CA GLU A 203 23.85 35.87 12.12
C GLU A 203 23.82 35.55 10.63
#